data_AF-A0A5S3RJP9-F1
#
_entry.id   AF-A0A5S3RJP9-F1
#
_cell.length_a   1.000
_cell.length_b   1.000
_cell.length_c   1.000
_cell.angle_alpha   90.00
_cell.angle_beta   90.00
_cell.angle_gamma   90.00
#
_symmetry.space_group_name_H-M   'P 1'
#
loop_
_entity.id
_entity.type
_entity.pdbx_description
1 polymer ?
#
loop_
_entity_poly.entity_id
_entity_poly.type
_entity_poly.pdbx_seq_one_letter_code
_entity_poly.pdbx_strand_id
1 'polypeptide(L)'
;PPKDGERYFALLKVNEVNFDRPENSRTKILFENLTPLHANERLRMERGNGSTEDITARVLDLASPIGRGQRGLLVAPPKAGKTMLLQNIAQSITHN
;
A
#
# COMPACT_ATOMS: atom_id res chain seq x y z
N PRO A 1 28.95 16.12 -5.35
CA PRO A 1 28.81 16.61 -6.75
C PRO A 1 29.70 15.76 -7.65
N PRO A 2 29.28 15.43 -8.88
CA PRO A 2 30.10 14.66 -9.80
C PRO A 2 31.42 15.38 -10.07
N LYS A 3 32.52 14.63 -10.20
CA LYS A 3 33.83 15.21 -10.52
C LYS A 3 33.86 15.61 -12.00
N ASP A 4 34.78 16.50 -12.37
CA ASP A 4 34.93 16.93 -13.77
C ASP A 4 35.13 15.73 -14.70
N GLY A 5 34.22 15.59 -15.67
CA GLY A 5 34.16 14.45 -16.60
C GLY A 5 33.09 13.40 -16.30
N GLU A 6 32.47 13.42 -15.11
CA GLU A 6 31.40 12.49 -14.74
C GLU A 6 30.01 13.08 -14.97
N ARG A 7 29.14 12.33 -15.66
CA ARG A 7 27.76 12.74 -15.96
C ARG A 7 26.78 12.47 -14.81
N TYR A 8 27.13 11.63 -13.84
CA TYR A 8 26.22 11.18 -12.78
C TYR A 8 26.89 11.17 -11.40
N PHE A 9 26.06 11.27 -10.36
CA PHE A 9 26.52 11.16 -8.98
C PHE A 9 26.94 9.73 -8.66
N ALA A 10 28.16 9.55 -8.18
CA ALA A 10 28.62 8.27 -7.63
C ALA A 10 28.10 8.07 -6.20
N LEU A 11 27.56 6.89 -5.92
CA LEU A 11 27.18 6.47 -4.57
C LEU A 11 28.42 5.94 -3.84
N LEU A 12 28.93 6.73 -2.89
CA LEU A 12 30.16 6.38 -2.16
C LEU A 12 29.94 5.31 -1.08
N LYS A 13 28.83 5.40 -0.35
CA LYS A 13 28.46 4.47 0.72
C LYS A 13 26.95 4.39 0.85
N VAL A 14 26.43 3.19 1.06
CA VAL A 14 25.02 2.94 1.36
C VAL A 14 24.84 2.98 2.87
N ASN A 15 24.01 3.89 3.36
CA ASN A 15 23.71 4.00 4.80
C ASN A 15 22.49 3.15 5.18
N GLU A 16 21.49 3.09 4.30
CA GLU A 16 20.23 2.36 4.53
C GLU A 16 19.78 1.68 3.23
N VAL A 17 19.14 0.53 3.38
CA VAL A 17 18.46 -0.21 2.31
C VAL A 17 17.05 -0.49 2.77
N ASN A 18 16.04 -0.03 2.03
CA ASN A 18 14.61 -0.19 2.37
C ASN A 18 14.24 0.26 3.79
N PHE A 19 14.76 1.41 4.22
CA PHE A 19 14.55 1.98 5.57
C PHE A 19 15.14 1.15 6.72
N ASP A 20 16.08 0.24 6.42
CA ASP A 20 16.78 -0.57 7.42
C ASP A 20 18.29 -0.63 7.12
N ARG A 21 19.07 -1.16 8.06
CA ARG A 21 20.52 -1.31 7.93
C ARG A 21 20.89 -2.27 6.78
N PRO A 22 21.91 -1.96 5.97
CA PRO A 22 22.30 -2.77 4.81
C PRO A 22 22.61 -4.24 5.14
N GLU A 23 23.08 -4.52 6.36
CA GLU A 23 23.40 -5.87 6.82
C GLU A 23 22.17 -6.78 6.85
N ASN A 24 21.01 -6.25 7.27
CA ASN A 24 19.74 -6.99 7.35
C ASN A 24 19.21 -7.39 5.97
N SER A 25 19.52 -6.59 4.94
CA SER A 25 19.13 -6.87 3.57
C SER A 25 19.90 -8.02 2.92
N ARG A 26 21.02 -8.49 3.51
CA ARG A 26 21.83 -9.58 2.95
C ARG A 26 21.24 -10.96 3.21
N THR A 27 20.51 -11.15 4.30
CA THR A 27 19.95 -12.43 4.74
C THR A 27 18.45 -12.58 4.47
N LYS A 28 17.84 -11.62 3.77
CA LYS A 28 16.40 -11.61 3.49
C LYS A 28 15.99 -12.77 2.57
N ILE A 29 14.80 -13.30 2.80
CA ILE A 29 14.15 -14.25 1.90
C ILE A 29 13.63 -13.47 0.68
N LEU A 30 13.81 -14.03 -0.52
CA LEU A 30 13.26 -13.46 -1.75
C LEU A 30 11.73 -13.55 -1.74
N PHE A 31 11.06 -12.54 -2.32
CA PHE A 31 9.59 -12.49 -2.35
C PHE A 31 8.95 -13.74 -2.99
N GLU A 32 9.60 -14.31 -4.02
CA GLU A 32 9.14 -15.52 -4.73
C GLU A 32 9.19 -16.79 -3.85
N ASN A 33 10.02 -16.79 -2.81
CA ASN A 33 10.16 -17.92 -1.90
C ASN A 33 9.20 -17.83 -0.69
N LEU A 34 8.39 -16.76 -0.60
CA LEU A 34 7.39 -16.63 0.46
C LEU A 34 6.22 -17.58 0.19
N THR A 35 5.71 -18.22 1.25
CA THR A 35 4.52 -19.06 1.13
C THR A 35 3.28 -18.18 0.94
N PRO A 36 2.52 -18.34 -0.16
CA PRO A 36 1.31 -17.57 -0.37
C PRO A 36 0.23 -18.03 0.61
N LEU A 37 -0.40 -17.07 1.29
CA LEU A 37 -1.50 -17.31 2.22
C LEU A 37 -2.70 -16.45 1.84
N HIS A 38 -3.89 -16.90 2.24
CA HIS A 38 -5.08 -16.06 2.20
C HIS A 38 -4.96 -14.92 3.22
N ALA A 39 -5.68 -13.82 2.95
CA ALA A 39 -5.73 -12.70 3.87
C ALA A 39 -6.27 -13.16 5.24
N ASN A 40 -5.42 -13.08 6.25
CA ASN A 40 -5.71 -13.45 7.64
C ASN A 40 -5.98 -12.22 8.52
N GLU A 41 -5.43 -11.07 8.16
CA GLU A 41 -5.63 -9.80 8.84
C GLU A 41 -6.58 -8.92 8.04
N ARG A 42 -7.72 -8.57 8.64
CA ARG A 42 -8.70 -7.65 8.05
C ARG A 42 -8.20 -6.20 8.14
N LEU A 43 -8.30 -5.48 7.03
CA LEU A 43 -8.15 -4.03 6.98
C LEU A 43 -9.55 -3.41 7.07
N ARG A 44 -9.90 -2.85 8.22
CA ARG A 44 -11.21 -2.22 8.42
C ARG A 44 -11.23 -0.87 7.71
N MET A 45 -12.18 -0.65 6.82
CA MET A 45 -12.25 0.59 6.04
C MET A 45 -13.05 1.67 6.77
N GLU A 46 -14.04 1.26 7.56
CA GLU A 46 -14.83 2.12 8.44
C GLU A 46 -13.95 2.85 9.46
N ARG A 47 -14.05 4.17 9.48
CA ARG A 47 -13.37 5.04 10.46
C ARG A 47 -14.23 5.31 11.69
N GLY A 48 -15.56 5.20 11.58
CA GLY A 48 -16.48 5.39 12.70
C GLY A 48 -16.65 6.85 13.14
N ASN A 49 -16.29 7.80 12.27
CA ASN A 49 -16.37 9.24 12.57
C ASN A 49 -17.74 9.86 12.23
N GLY A 50 -18.67 9.08 11.67
CA GLY A 50 -20.01 9.53 11.30
C GLY A 50 -20.06 10.47 10.09
N SER A 51 -18.96 10.63 9.36
CA SER A 51 -18.92 11.50 8.18
C SER A 51 -19.64 10.86 6.99
N THR A 52 -20.11 11.69 6.06
CA THR A 52 -20.79 11.20 4.84
C THR A 52 -19.87 10.37 3.96
N GLU A 53 -18.56 10.64 3.98
CA GLU A 53 -17.55 9.89 3.26
C GLU A 53 -17.37 8.47 3.84
N ASP A 54 -17.53 8.30 5.16
CA ASP A 54 -17.38 7.02 5.85
C ASP A 54 -18.48 6.02 5.47
N ILE A 55 -19.61 6.50 4.92
CA ILE A 55 -20.68 5.64 4.41
C ILE A 55 -20.14 4.71 3.31
N THR A 56 -19.26 5.21 2.42
CA THR A 56 -18.68 4.39 1.33
C THR A 56 -17.81 3.27 1.90
N ALA A 57 -16.99 3.60 2.91
CA ALA A 57 -16.10 2.64 3.56
C ALA A 57 -16.88 1.57 4.34
N ARG A 58 -17.96 1.96 5.03
CA ARG A 58 -18.86 1.05 5.76
C ARG A 58 -19.58 0.09 4.82
N VAL A 59 -20.07 0.59 3.68
CA VAL A 59 -20.68 -0.28 2.65
C VAL A 59 -19.65 -1.27 2.11
N LEU A 60 -18.42 -0.83 1.85
CA LEU A 60 -17.34 -1.70 1.39
C LEU A 60 -17.02 -2.80 2.42
N ASP A 61 -16.95 -2.45 3.70
CA ASP A 61 -16.69 -3.39 4.81
C ASP A 61 -17.79 -4.45 4.99
N LEU A 62 -19.03 -4.15 4.59
CA LEU A 62 -20.15 -5.08 4.64
C LEU A 62 -20.24 -5.94 3.37
N ALA A 63 -20.06 -5.34 2.19
CA ALA A 63 -20.25 -6.00 0.91
C ALA A 63 -19.04 -6.85 0.50
N SER A 64 -17.83 -6.34 0.71
CA SER A 64 -16.59 -6.98 0.30
C SER A 64 -15.43 -6.59 1.24
N PRO A 65 -15.30 -7.25 2.40
CA PRO A 65 -14.20 -7.00 3.33
C PRO A 65 -12.83 -7.12 2.66
N ILE A 66 -11.91 -6.20 2.98
CA ILE A 66 -10.54 -6.19 2.45
C ILE A 66 -9.58 -6.62 3.56
N GLY A 67 -8.61 -7.47 3.23
CA GLY A 67 -7.55 -7.88 4.15
C GLY A 67 -6.15 -7.64 3.60
N ARG A 68 -5.13 -7.90 4.41
CA ARG A 68 -3.73 -7.78 3.99
C ARG A 68 -3.39 -8.87 2.98
N GLY A 69 -2.85 -8.46 1.83
CA GLY A 69 -2.63 -9.35 0.68
C GLY A 69 -3.88 -9.58 -0.18
N GLN A 70 -4.98 -8.86 0.06
CA GLN A 70 -6.20 -8.99 -0.76
C GLN A 70 -5.93 -8.58 -2.21
N ARG A 71 -6.42 -9.42 -3.13
CA ARG A 71 -6.43 -9.14 -4.58
C ARG A 71 -7.86 -8.81 -5.00
N GLY A 72 -8.16 -7.53 -5.17
CA GLY A 72 -9.48 -7.02 -5.52
C GLY A 72 -9.53 -6.38 -6.91
N LEU A 73 -10.72 -6.33 -7.50
CA LEU A 73 -10.98 -5.63 -8.75
C LEU A 73 -12.16 -4.67 -8.56
N LEU A 74 -11.96 -3.39 -8.89
CA LEU A 74 -13.01 -2.38 -8.90
C LEU A 74 -13.55 -2.22 -10.32
N VAL A 75 -14.66 -2.89 -10.59
CA VAL A 75 -15.38 -2.83 -11.87
C VAL A 75 -16.40 -1.70 -11.83
N ALA A 76 -16.24 -0.71 -12.70
CA ALA A 76 -17.15 0.43 -12.77
C ALA A 76 -17.15 1.04 -14.19
N PRO A 77 -18.31 1.46 -14.72
CA PRO A 77 -18.39 2.17 -16.00
C PRO A 77 -17.83 3.61 -15.89
N PRO A 78 -17.58 4.30 -17.01
CA PRO A 78 -17.14 5.70 -17.00
C PRO A 78 -18.09 6.59 -16.17
N LYS A 79 -17.52 7.56 -15.44
CA LYS A 79 -18.23 8.51 -14.55
C LYS A 79 -19.00 7.89 -13.36
N ALA A 80 -18.78 6.61 -13.01
CA ALA A 80 -19.40 5.99 -11.83
C ALA A 80 -18.70 6.29 -10.48
N GLY A 81 -17.75 7.22 -10.43
CA GLY A 81 -17.11 7.62 -9.17
C GLY A 81 -15.94 6.75 -8.70
N LYS A 82 -15.34 5.91 -9.56
CA LYS A 82 -14.18 5.05 -9.22
C LYS A 82 -13.02 5.83 -8.54
N THR A 83 -12.74 7.04 -9.01
CA THR A 83 -11.67 7.88 -8.43
C THR A 83 -12.00 8.30 -7.00
N MET A 84 -13.25 8.70 -6.72
CA MET A 84 -13.68 9.09 -5.36
C MET A 84 -13.63 7.89 -4.42
N LEU A 85 -14.04 6.71 -4.89
CA LEU A 85 -13.96 5.48 -4.11
C LEU A 85 -12.51 5.09 -3.79
N LEU A 86 -11.58 5.21 -4.74
CA LEU A 86 -10.15 4.98 -4.50
C LEU A 86 -9.56 5.97 -3.48
N GLN A 87 -9.92 7.25 -3.57
CA GLN A 87 -9.50 8.26 -2.59
C GLN A 87 -10.03 7.95 -1.19
N ASN A 88 -11.28 7.51 -1.09
CA ASN A 88 -11.90 7.11 0.17
C ASN A 88 -11.17 5.92 0.81
N ILE A 89 -10.86 4.88 0.02
CA ILE A 89 -10.06 3.73 0.45
C ILE A 89 -8.68 4.18 0.95
N ALA A 90 -7.98 5.02 0.18
CA ALA A 90 -6.64 5.49 0.57
C ALA A 90 -6.66 6.26 1.90
N GLN A 91 -7.61 7.18 2.07
CA GLN A 91 -7.76 7.91 3.32
C GLN A 91 -8.15 7.00 4.51
N SER A 92 -8.94 5.95 4.27
CA SER A 92 -9.29 4.99 5.31
C SER A 92 -8.09 4.13 5.72
N ILE A 93 -7.27 3.70 4.76
CA ILE A 93 -6.03 2.97 5.05
C ILE A 93 -5.06 3.85 5.84
N THR A 94 -4.92 5.14 5.50
CA THR A 94 -4.05 6.07 6.25
C THR A 94 -4.55 6.35 7.67
N HIS A 95 -5.85 6.19 7.93
CA HIS A 95 -6.42 6.39 9.27
C HIS A 95 -6.21 5.18 10.21
N ASN A 96 -6.08 3.97 9.66
CA ASN A 96 -5.81 2.76 10.43
C ASN A 96 -4.35 2.65 10.86
#